data_AF-A0A967GZ74-F1
#
_entry.id   AF-A0A967GZ74-F1
#
_cell.length_a   1.000
_cell.length_b   1.000
_cell.length_c   1.000
_cell.angle_alpha   90.00
_cell.angle_beta   90.00
_cell.angle_gamma   90.00
#
_symmetry.space_group_name_H-M   'P 1'
#
loop_
_entity.id
_entity.type
_entity.pdbx_description
1 polymer ?
#
loop_
_entity_poly.entity_id
_entity_poly.type
_entity_poly.pdbx_seq_one_letter_code
_entity_poly.pdbx_strand_id
1 'polypeptide(L)' 'PRRFGKVYSSPVITGNKLYLFSRQGGALVLEAGDTCQVISQNPPLDRSPVNASPAVAGDRLLIRSDQFLCCLAEAP' A
#
# COMPACT_ATOMS: atom_id res chain seq x y z
N PRO A 1 -10.46 -12.29 -12.63
CA PRO A 1 -9.93 -11.35 -11.60
C PRO A 1 -8.40 -11.16 -11.73
N ARG A 2 -7.91 -9.92 -11.83
CA ARG A 2 -6.47 -9.64 -11.83
C ARG A 2 -5.89 -10.03 -10.47
N ARG A 3 -4.88 -10.89 -10.43
CA ARG A 3 -4.17 -11.23 -9.19
C ARG A 3 -3.43 -9.98 -8.69
N PHE A 4 -3.59 -9.62 -7.42
CA PHE A 4 -2.93 -8.45 -6.80
C PHE A 4 -1.39 -8.56 -6.76
N GLY A 5 -0.87 -9.78 -6.73
CA GLY A 5 0.57 -10.06 -6.74
C GLY A 5 1.03 -10.73 -5.45
N LYS A 6 2.35 -10.91 -5.31
CA LYS A 6 2.96 -11.43 -4.08
C LYS A 6 3.06 -10.30 -3.06
N VAL A 7 2.75 -10.53 -1.79
CA VAL A 7 2.83 -9.52 -0.73
C VAL A 7 3.92 -9.91 0.25
N TYR A 8 4.97 -9.09 0.34
CA TYR A 8 6.07 -9.24 1.30
C TYR A 8 6.08 -8.11 2.34
N SER A 9 5.48 -6.95 2.03
CA SER A 9 5.33 -5.84 2.96
C SER A 9 4.38 -6.23 4.09
N SER A 10 4.68 -5.81 5.32
CA SER A 10 3.69 -5.84 6.41
C SER A 10 2.52 -4.90 6.08
N PRO A 11 1.27 -5.27 6.41
CA PRO A 11 0.15 -4.35 6.34
C PRO A 11 0.30 -3.23 7.39
N VAL A 12 -0.29 -2.07 7.08
CA VAL A 12 -0.43 -0.96 8.04
C VAL A 12 -1.88 -0.50 8.04
N ILE A 13 -2.40 -0.20 9.22
CA ILE A 13 -3.71 0.45 9.39
C ILE A 13 -3.46 1.93 9.73
N THR A 14 -4.17 2.83 9.05
CA THR A 14 -4.29 4.23 9.45
C THR A 14 -5.71 4.72 9.16
N GLY A 15 -6.32 5.37 10.15
CA GLY A 15 -7.76 5.65 10.16
C GLY A 15 -8.57 4.35 10.05
N ASN A 16 -9.58 4.34 9.15
CA ASN A 16 -10.42 3.17 8.89
C ASN A 16 -9.94 2.32 7.68
N LYS A 17 -8.66 2.42 7.31
CA LYS A 17 -8.11 1.81 6.09
C LYS A 17 -6.89 0.95 6.41
N LEU A 18 -6.86 -0.27 5.87
CA LEU A 18 -5.72 -1.18 5.90
C LEU A 18 -5.04 -1.18 4.53
N TYR A 19 -3.73 -0.92 4.51
CA TYR A 19 -2.92 -0.80 3.30
C TYR A 19 -1.98 -1.99 3.16
N LEU A 20 -1.96 -2.59 1.97
CA LEU A 20 -1.08 -3.67 1.57
C LEU A 20 -0.35 -3.27 0.29
N PHE A 21 0.94 -3.57 0.19
CA PHE A 21 1.71 -3.36 -1.04
C PHE A 21 2.14 -4.71 -1.62
N SER A 22 1.87 -4.91 -2.90
CA SER A 22 2.42 -6.04 -3.62
C SER A 22 3.87 -5.78 -3.98
N ARG A 23 4.61 -6.85 -4.27
CA ARG A 23 6.01 -6.77 -4.71
C ARG A 23 6.18 -6.03 -6.03
N GLN A 24 5.13 -5.96 -6.85
CA GLN A 24 5.09 -5.14 -8.06
C GLN A 24 4.86 -3.64 -7.78
N GLY A 25 4.69 -3.24 -6.51
CA GLY A 25 4.48 -1.85 -6.09
C GLY A 25 3.03 -1.38 -6.13
N GLY A 26 2.08 -2.26 -6.50
CA GLY A 26 0.65 -1.93 -6.44
C GLY A 26 0.13 -1.94 -5.02
N ALA A 27 -0.88 -1.11 -4.73
CA ALA A 27 -1.48 -1.03 -3.39
C ALA A 27 -2.90 -1.60 -3.38
N LEU A 28 -3.24 -2.38 -2.35
CA LEU A 28 -4.59 -2.82 -2.05
C LEU A 28 -5.00 -2.13 -0.75
N VAL A 29 -6.18 -1.50 -0.77
CA VAL A 29 -6.75 -0.85 0.40
C VAL A 29 -8.01 -1.60 0.79
N LEU A 30 -8.04 -2.07 2.03
CA LEU A 30 -9.20 -2.68 2.65
C LEU A 30 -9.84 -1.71 3.64
N GLU A 31 -11.15 -1.81 3.82
CA GLU A 31 -11.79 -1.24 5.00
C GLU A 31 -11.33 -2.00 6.25
N ALA A 32 -11.00 -1.27 7.31
CA ALA A 32 -10.64 -1.88 8.58
C ALA A 32 -11.94 -2.32 9.30
N GLY A 33 -12.07 -3.62 9.56
CA GLY A 33 -13.24 -4.17 10.24
C GLY A 33 -13.24 -5.70 10.24
N ASP A 34 -14.37 -6.26 10.65
CA ASP A 34 -14.55 -7.71 10.81
C ASP A 34 -14.77 -8.44 9.49
N THR A 35 -15.01 -7.70 8.41
CA THR A 35 -15.19 -8.21 7.06
C THR A 35 -14.05 -7.78 6.15
N CYS A 36 -13.58 -8.70 5.30
CA CYS A 36 -12.57 -8.38 4.31
C CYS A 36 -13.23 -7.67 3.12
N GLN A 37 -13.25 -6.34 3.15
CA GLN A 37 -13.82 -5.51 2.08
C GLN A 37 -12.72 -4.72 1.38
N VAL A 38 -12.47 -5.03 0.10
CA VAL A 38 -11.57 -4.24 -0.75
C VAL A 38 -12.29 -2.95 -1.16
N ILE A 39 -11.72 -1.81 -0.78
CA ILE A 39 -12.25 -0.49 -1.13
C ILE A 39 -11.46 0.19 -2.25
N SER A 40 -10.21 -0.23 -2.50
CA SER A 40 -9.43 0.27 -3.63
C SER A 40 -8.30 -0.70 -4.03
N GLN A 41 -7.99 -0.73 -5.32
CA GLN A 41 -6.81 -1.40 -5.86
C GLN A 41 -6.09 -0.45 -6.83
N ASN A 42 -4.87 -0.07 -6.48
CA ASN A 42 -4.07 0.94 -7.17
C ASN A 42 -2.93 0.28 -7.97
N PRO A 43 -2.57 0.86 -9.12
CA PRO A 43 -1.43 0.39 -9.90
C PRO A 43 -0.10 0.64 -9.18
N PRO A 44 1.00 0.05 -9.67
CA PRO A 44 2.35 0.35 -9.19
C PRO A 44 2.69 1.84 -9.20
N LEU A 45 3.36 2.29 -8.13
CA LEU A 45 3.88 3.66 -8.01
C LEU A 45 5.09 3.89 -8.94
N ASP A 46 5.92 2.86 -9.13
CA ASP A 46 7.05 2.87 -10.04
C ASP A 46 7.26 1.46 -10.66
N ARG A 47 8.37 1.26 -11.38
CA ARG A 47 8.68 -0.02 -12.06
C ARG A 47 9.57 -0.96 -11.23
N SER A 48 10.07 -0.51 -10.09
CA SER A 48 10.99 -1.25 -9.23
C SER A 48 10.24 -2.03 -8.15
N PRO A 49 10.79 -3.16 -7.67
CA PRO A 49 10.11 -3.98 -6.68
C PRO A 49 9.91 -3.25 -5.35
N VAL A 50 8.81 -3.56 -4.66
CA VAL A 50 8.57 -3.15 -3.28
C VAL A 50 8.74 -4.35 -2.35
N ASN A 51 9.79 -4.32 -1.54
CA ASN A 51 10.08 -5.35 -0.54
C ASN A 51 9.97 -4.81 0.90
N ALA A 52 9.76 -3.49 1.06
CA ALA A 52 9.68 -2.83 2.35
C ALA A 52 8.23 -2.73 2.85
N SER A 53 8.08 -2.66 4.16
CA SER A 53 6.81 -2.28 4.80
C SER A 53 6.58 -0.77 4.69
N PRO A 54 5.34 -0.29 4.50
CA PRO A 54 5.02 1.13 4.55
C PRO A 54 5.21 1.69 5.98
N ALA A 55 5.48 2.98 6.09
CA ALA A 55 5.64 3.70 7.35
C ALA A 55 4.70 4.91 7.39
N VAL A 56 4.01 5.10 8.52
CA VAL A 56 3.16 6.28 8.74
C VAL A 56 4.02 7.42 9.25
N ALA A 57 3.92 8.59 8.61
CA ALA A 57 4.63 9.81 8.98
C ALA A 57 3.64 10.99 9.01
N GLY A 58 2.96 11.17 10.14
CA GLY A 58 1.90 12.17 10.28
C GLY A 58 0.69 11.82 9.40
N ASP A 59 0.34 12.73 8.49
CA ASP A 59 -0.73 12.60 7.49
C ASP A 59 -0.28 11.85 6.21
N ARG A 60 0.93 11.29 6.20
CA ARG A 60 1.54 10.66 5.03
C ARG A 60 1.83 9.19 5.26
N LEU A 61 1.81 8.45 4.16
CA LEU A 61 2.31 7.07 4.09
C LEU A 61 3.55 7.04 3.20
N LEU A 62 4.67 6.63 3.78
CA LEU A 62 5.92 6.41 3.06
C LEU A 62 6.03 4.95 2.66
N ILE A 63 6.39 4.68 1.42
CA ILE A 63 6.69 3.33 0.94
C ILE A 63 7.95 3.37 0.09
N ARG A 64 8.87 2.43 0.38
CA ARG A 64 10.16 2.35 -0.30
C ARG A 64 10.14 1.21 -1.31
N SER A 65 10.41 1.52 -2.57
CA SER A 65 10.77 0.55 -3.59
C SER A 65 12.29 0.32 -3.60
N ASP A 66 12.80 -0.56 -4.45
CA ASP A 66 14.25 -0.80 -4.53
C ASP A 66 15.01 0.43 -5.06
N GLN A 67 14.33 1.41 -5.67
CA GLN A 67 14.96 2.60 -6.27
C GLN A 67 14.49 3.93 -5.68
N PHE A 68 13.26 3.99 -5.16
CA PHE A 68 12.66 5.26 -4.74
C PHE A 68 12.03 5.16 -3.34
N LEU A 69 11.93 6.31 -2.69
CA LEU A 69 11.05 6.52 -1.54
C LEU A 69 9.86 7.34 -2.00
N CYS A 70 8.67 6.74 -2.00
CA CYS A 70 7.43 7.39 -2.41
C CYS A 70 6.68 7.90 -1.17
N CYS A 71 6.13 9.11 -1.27
CA CYS A 71 5.27 9.72 -0.26
C CYS A 71 3.84 9.80 -0.79
N LEU A 72 2.91 9.15 -0.10
CA LEU A 72 1.48 9.20 -0.38
C LEU A 72 0.81 10.09 0.66
N ALA A 73 -0.03 11.01 0.20
CA ALA A 73 -0.84 11.89 1.05
C ALA A 73 -2.24 11.97 0.46
N GLU A 74 -3.23 12.32 1.27
CA GLU A 74 -4.53 12.68 0.73
C GLU A 74 -4.40 13.94 -0.13
N ALA A 75 -5.16 13.99 -1.23
CA ALA A 75 -5.29 15.22 -1.99
C ALA A 75 -5.98 16.27 -1.11
N PRO A 76 -5.60 17.55 -1.23
CA PRO A 76 -6.27 18.63 -0.53
C PRO A 76 -7.75 18.75 -0.88
#